data_AF-A0A958DRY0-F1
#
_entry.id   AF-A0A958DRY0-F1
#
_cell.length_a   1.000
_cell.length_b   1.000
_cell.length_c   1.000
_cell.angle_alpha   90.00
_cell.angle_beta   90.00
_cell.angle_gamma   90.00
#
_symmetry.space_group_name_H-M   'P 1'
#
loop_
_entity.id
_entity.type
_entity.pdbx_description
1 polymer ?
#
loop_
_entity_poly.entity_id
_entity_poly.type
_entity_poly.pdbx_seq_one_letter_code
_entity_poly.pdbx_strand_id
1 'polypeptide(L)'
;MPVSSYKYLFTETEPQQVPVITQRTLRELQDIMAAEEWLMLRHAEGCEVFLVSDAVPDEHKLRIALRERKLLPENDGDPGIVQTSREAIGRFLEIAVGACGTVNGVRLMEMLQREYSRMQEMGAVGSVLNWLFQRGIWLHEKVRQETTFFRFAVEPAAVIDELAQKILGSQSRSRLVVIGNSVPQMHIVDELYRQGYRQITFLGGVGELPGHSVLPVGAGSE
;
A
#
# COMPACT_ATOMS: atom_id res chain seq x y z
N MET A 1 -22.04 13.36 -10.09
CA MET A 1 -21.16 12.68 -11.06
C MET A 1 -20.78 11.32 -10.49
N PRO A 2 -20.83 10.24 -11.28
CA PRO A 2 -20.41 8.93 -10.84
C PRO A 2 -18.91 8.91 -10.51
N VAL A 3 -18.56 8.11 -9.49
CA VAL A 3 -17.18 7.75 -9.16
C VAL A 3 -16.95 6.33 -9.66
N SER A 4 -15.85 6.04 -10.33
CA SER A 4 -15.48 4.68 -10.73
C SER A 4 -14.15 4.29 -10.12
N SER A 5 -14.00 3.03 -9.72
CA SER A 5 -12.72 2.46 -9.29
C SER A 5 -12.31 1.28 -10.18
N TYR A 6 -11.02 1.23 -10.49
CA TYR A 6 -10.41 0.19 -11.32
C TYR A 6 -9.20 -0.36 -10.59
N LYS A 7 -9.22 -1.66 -10.30
CA LYS A 7 -8.12 -2.36 -9.64
C LYS A 7 -7.35 -3.22 -10.63
N TYR A 8 -6.05 -2.97 -10.74
CA TYR A 8 -5.11 -3.74 -11.54
C TYR A 8 -4.16 -4.49 -10.63
N LEU A 9 -4.04 -5.80 -10.83
CA LEU A 9 -3.12 -6.67 -10.08
C LEU A 9 -1.91 -6.99 -10.96
N PHE A 10 -0.72 -6.94 -10.38
CA PHE A 10 0.51 -7.30 -11.07
C PHE A 10 0.78 -8.79 -10.88
N THR A 11 1.12 -9.50 -11.97
CA THR A 11 1.35 -10.95 -11.95
C THR A 11 2.78 -11.32 -11.54
N GLU A 12 3.74 -10.40 -11.70
CA GLU A 12 5.13 -10.58 -11.30
C GLU A 12 5.54 -9.53 -10.25
N THR A 13 6.31 -9.97 -9.25
CA THR A 13 6.75 -9.16 -8.11
C THR A 13 8.03 -8.37 -8.41
N GLU A 14 8.57 -8.44 -9.63
CA GLU A 14 9.79 -7.71 -9.96
C GLU A 14 9.52 -6.20 -9.97
N PRO A 15 10.44 -5.41 -9.38
CA PRO A 15 10.34 -3.96 -9.37
C PRO A 15 10.65 -3.44 -10.77
N GLN A 16 9.71 -3.57 -11.70
CA GLN A 16 9.72 -2.72 -12.89
C GLN A 16 9.66 -1.28 -12.39
N GLN A 17 10.62 -0.46 -12.82
CA GLN A 17 10.63 0.98 -12.56
C GLN A 17 9.44 1.60 -13.28
N VAL A 18 8.26 1.52 -12.67
CA VAL A 18 7.06 2.15 -13.19
C VAL A 18 7.23 3.66 -13.00
N PRO A 19 7.18 4.47 -14.06
CA PRO A 19 7.36 5.90 -13.98
C PRO A 19 6.40 6.55 -12.98
N VAL A 20 6.97 7.48 -12.23
CA VAL A 20 6.27 8.45 -11.39
C VAL A 20 5.36 9.29 -12.30
N ILE A 21 4.04 9.28 -12.04
CA ILE A 21 3.09 10.06 -12.85
C ILE A 21 3.42 11.55 -12.84
N THR A 22 3.56 12.15 -14.02
CA THR A 22 3.85 13.58 -14.16
C THR A 22 2.55 14.37 -14.42
N GLN A 23 2.56 15.67 -14.15
CA GLN A 23 1.40 16.52 -14.44
C GLN A 23 1.00 16.49 -15.92
N ARG A 24 1.97 16.38 -16.83
CA ARG A 24 1.70 16.23 -18.27
C ARG A 24 0.97 14.93 -18.57
N THR A 25 1.52 13.81 -18.08
CA THR A 25 0.93 12.47 -18.27
C THR A 25 -0.49 12.42 -17.70
N LEU A 26 -0.71 13.05 -16.56
CA LEU A 26 -2.01 13.13 -15.89
C LEU A 26 -3.04 13.92 -16.72
N ARG A 27 -2.69 15.09 -17.25
CA ARG A 27 -3.59 15.87 -18.11
C ARG A 27 -4.00 15.09 -19.35
N GLU A 28 -3.04 14.45 -20.01
CA GLU A 28 -3.34 13.60 -21.18
C GLU A 28 -4.31 12.46 -20.82
N LEU A 29 -4.16 11.85 -19.64
CA LEU A 29 -5.09 10.82 -19.16
C LEU A 29 -6.48 11.37 -18.86
N GLN A 30 -6.57 12.56 -18.23
CA GLN A 30 -7.84 13.23 -17.96
C GLN A 30 -8.59 13.53 -19.28
N ASP A 31 -7.89 14.02 -20.30
CA ASP A 31 -8.47 14.30 -21.62
C ASP A 31 -8.95 13.01 -22.31
N ILE A 32 -8.14 11.95 -22.30
CA ILE A 32 -8.49 10.66 -22.91
C ILE A 32 -9.72 10.05 -22.25
N MET A 33 -9.79 10.12 -20.92
CA MET A 33 -10.87 9.50 -20.15
C MET A 33 -12.08 10.42 -19.92
N ALA A 34 -12.00 11.69 -20.32
CA ALA A 34 -12.97 12.73 -19.97
C ALA A 34 -13.27 12.74 -18.46
N ALA A 35 -12.21 12.61 -17.66
CA ALA A 35 -12.29 12.56 -16.20
C ALA A 35 -11.98 13.94 -15.61
N GLU A 36 -12.90 14.44 -14.78
CA GLU A 36 -12.74 15.71 -14.07
C GLU A 36 -11.82 15.57 -12.86
N GLU A 37 -11.90 14.44 -12.16
CA GLU A 37 -11.07 14.15 -11.01
C GLU A 37 -10.41 12.79 -11.13
N TRP A 38 -9.17 12.71 -10.66
CA TRP A 38 -8.29 11.55 -10.77
C TRP A 38 -7.51 11.31 -9.48
N LEU A 39 -7.47 10.05 -9.06
CA LEU A 39 -6.58 9.59 -8.02
C LEU A 39 -6.07 8.20 -8.37
N MET A 40 -4.76 8.00 -8.29
CA MET A 40 -4.14 6.70 -8.50
C MET A 40 -3.38 6.30 -7.25
N LEU A 41 -3.81 5.20 -6.62
CA LEU A 41 -3.16 4.56 -5.50
C LEU A 41 -2.29 3.43 -6.04
N ARG A 42 -0.97 3.58 -5.99
CA ARG A 42 -0.04 2.52 -6.40
C ARG A 42 0.51 1.78 -5.20
N HIS A 43 0.55 0.45 -5.29
CA HIS A 43 1.17 -0.42 -4.31
C HIS A 43 1.99 -1.53 -4.99
N ALA A 44 2.68 -2.35 -4.21
CA ALA A 44 3.63 -3.33 -4.76
C ALA A 44 2.94 -4.41 -5.61
N GLU A 45 1.76 -4.83 -5.18
CA GLU A 45 0.97 -5.88 -5.84
C GLU A 45 0.06 -5.37 -6.97
N GLY A 46 0.04 -4.05 -7.22
CA GLY A 46 -0.94 -3.49 -8.14
C GLY A 46 -1.16 -1.98 -8.03
N CYS A 47 -2.24 -1.51 -8.63
CA CYS A 47 -2.73 -0.16 -8.41
C CYS A 47 -4.25 -0.08 -8.47
N GLU A 48 -4.81 0.91 -7.78
CA GLU A 48 -6.21 1.26 -7.82
C GLU A 48 -6.37 2.69 -8.34
N VAL A 49 -7.22 2.87 -9.34
CA VAL A 49 -7.50 4.17 -9.97
C VAL A 49 -8.93 4.57 -9.65
N PHE A 50 -9.13 5.78 -9.13
CA PHE A 50 -10.43 6.40 -8.88
C PHE A 50 -10.64 7.57 -9.84
N LEU A 51 -11.76 7.52 -10.56
CA LEU A 51 -12.15 8.51 -11.57
C LEU A 51 -13.48 9.15 -11.22
N VAL A 52 -13.61 10.44 -11.48
CA VAL A 52 -14.88 11.16 -11.47
C VAL A 52 -15.11 11.74 -12.86
N SER A 53 -16.23 11.39 -13.47
CA SER A 53 -16.58 11.75 -14.84
C SER A 53 -18.09 11.76 -15.02
N ASP A 54 -18.59 12.34 -16.11
CA ASP A 54 -20.04 12.37 -16.39
C ASP A 54 -20.60 10.99 -16.71
N ALA A 55 -19.80 10.14 -17.36
CA ALA A 55 -20.12 8.77 -17.71
C ALA A 55 -19.05 7.82 -17.17
N VAL A 56 -19.42 6.55 -16.92
CA VAL A 56 -18.47 5.52 -16.48
C VAL A 56 -17.42 5.31 -17.57
N PRO A 57 -16.13 5.59 -17.29
CA PRO A 57 -15.08 5.43 -18.29
C PRO A 57 -14.90 3.97 -18.71
N ASP A 58 -14.57 3.75 -19.98
CA ASP A 58 -14.27 2.40 -20.50
C ASP A 58 -12.97 1.87 -19.88
N GLU A 59 -13.07 0.75 -19.16
CA GLU A 59 -11.92 0.08 -18.53
C GLU A 59 -10.85 -0.28 -19.56
N HIS A 60 -11.24 -0.78 -20.73
CA HIS A 60 -10.30 -1.22 -21.74
C HIS A 60 -9.47 -0.05 -22.27
N LYS A 61 -10.14 1.09 -22.47
CA LYS A 61 -9.52 2.35 -22.86
C LYS A 61 -8.56 2.86 -21.78
N LEU A 62 -8.98 2.81 -20.51
CA LEU A 62 -8.14 3.18 -19.38
C LEU A 62 -6.87 2.32 -19.33
N ARG A 63 -7.01 1.00 -19.43
CA ARG A 63 -5.89 0.06 -19.40
C ARG A 63 -4.90 0.32 -20.52
N ILE A 64 -5.36 0.50 -21.76
CA ILE A 64 -4.50 0.88 -22.89
C ILE A 64 -3.77 2.19 -22.59
N ALA A 65 -4.49 3.23 -22.17
CA ALA A 65 -3.90 4.55 -21.92
C ALA A 65 -2.83 4.51 -20.82
N LEU A 66 -3.02 3.69 -19.78
CA LEU A 66 -2.04 3.48 -18.72
C LEU A 66 -0.83 2.66 -19.20
N ARG A 67 -1.03 1.62 -20.01
CA ARG A 67 0.06 0.79 -20.59
C ARG A 67 0.95 1.59 -21.54
N GLU A 68 0.36 2.37 -22.44
CA GLU A 68 1.12 3.23 -23.37
C GLU A 68 2.03 4.23 -22.64
N ARG A 69 1.63 4.64 -21.44
CA ARG A 69 2.38 5.53 -20.54
C ARG A 69 3.29 4.79 -19.57
N LYS A 70 3.39 3.46 -19.70
CA LYS A 70 4.14 2.55 -18.83
C LYS A 70 3.72 2.62 -17.37
N LEU A 71 2.51 3.07 -17.07
CA LEU A 71 1.95 3.12 -15.72
C LEU A 71 1.42 1.75 -15.26
N LEU A 72 1.21 0.83 -16.18
CA LEU A 72 0.98 -0.59 -15.90
C LEU A 72 2.12 -1.40 -16.52
N PRO A 73 2.57 -2.49 -15.86
CA PRO A 73 3.51 -3.42 -16.47
C PRO A 73 2.88 -4.08 -17.72
N GLU A 74 3.70 -4.60 -18.63
CA GLU A 74 3.20 -5.26 -19.85
C GLU A 74 2.38 -6.54 -19.54
N ASN A 75 2.66 -7.16 -18.39
CA ASN A 75 1.97 -8.32 -17.81
C ASN A 75 1.10 -7.93 -16.59
N ASP A 76 0.47 -6.75 -16.60
CA ASP A 76 -0.67 -6.53 -15.70
C ASP A 76 -1.74 -7.59 -16.02
N GLY A 77 -2.21 -8.29 -14.99
CA GLY A 77 -3.29 -9.27 -15.16
C GLY A 77 -4.56 -8.59 -15.69
N ASP A 78 -5.62 -9.37 -15.88
CA ASP A 78 -6.94 -8.78 -16.14
C ASP A 78 -7.31 -7.79 -15.01
N PRO A 79 -8.08 -6.71 -15.30
CA PRO A 79 -8.61 -5.85 -14.24
C PRO A 79 -9.28 -6.72 -13.20
N GLY A 80 -8.75 -6.70 -11.99
CA GLY A 80 -9.20 -7.58 -10.93
C GLY A 80 -10.63 -7.25 -10.52
N ILE A 81 -10.99 -5.96 -10.49
CA ILE A 81 -12.31 -5.47 -10.10
C ILE A 81 -12.56 -4.08 -10.73
N VAL A 82 -13.73 -3.91 -11.36
CA VAL A 82 -14.28 -2.60 -11.76
C VAL A 82 -15.52 -2.31 -10.93
N GLN A 83 -15.58 -1.14 -10.31
CA GLN A 83 -16.72 -0.73 -9.49
C GLN A 83 -17.15 0.69 -9.87
N THR A 84 -18.43 1.00 -9.67
CA THR A 84 -18.99 2.32 -10.00
C THR A 84 -19.81 2.84 -8.84
N SER A 85 -20.02 4.15 -8.79
CA SER A 85 -20.83 4.87 -7.81
C SER A 85 -20.68 4.35 -6.38
N ARG A 86 -21.67 3.60 -5.86
CA ARG A 86 -21.73 3.19 -4.47
C ARG A 86 -20.60 2.23 -4.12
N GLU A 87 -20.31 1.28 -4.99
CA GLU A 87 -19.27 0.27 -4.80
C GLU A 87 -17.88 0.91 -4.83
N ALA A 88 -17.65 1.87 -5.74
CA ALA A 88 -16.39 2.63 -5.79
C ALA A 88 -16.19 3.51 -4.56
N ILE A 89 -17.24 4.19 -4.08
CA ILE A 89 -17.22 4.96 -2.84
C ILE A 89 -16.95 4.04 -1.64
N GLY A 90 -17.62 2.89 -1.59
CA GLY A 90 -17.40 1.86 -0.56
C GLY A 90 -15.94 1.43 -0.52
N ARG A 91 -15.37 1.10 -1.68
CA ARG A 91 -13.96 0.73 -1.80
C ARG A 91 -13.01 1.82 -1.33
N PHE A 92 -13.26 3.07 -1.73
CA PHE A 92 -12.47 4.21 -1.25
C PHE A 92 -12.51 4.31 0.28
N LEU A 93 -13.70 4.19 0.88
CA LEU A 93 -13.87 4.27 2.33
C LEU A 93 -13.25 3.07 3.06
N GLU A 94 -13.28 1.87 2.49
CA GLU A 94 -12.57 0.70 3.04
C GLU A 94 -11.06 0.96 3.12
N ILE A 95 -10.48 1.50 2.05
CA ILE A 95 -9.07 1.88 1.98
C ILE A 95 -8.78 2.97 3.01
N ALA A 96 -9.59 4.02 3.05
CA ALA A 96 -9.39 5.13 3.98
C ALA A 96 -9.53 4.70 5.44
N VAL A 97 -10.46 3.81 5.76
CA VAL A 97 -10.56 3.25 7.12
C VAL A 97 -9.40 2.32 7.42
N GLY A 98 -8.66 1.83 6.42
CA GLY A 98 -7.57 0.88 6.61
C GLY A 98 -8.07 -0.55 6.81
N ALA A 99 -9.29 -0.86 6.35
CA ALA A 99 -9.86 -2.20 6.41
C ALA A 99 -9.26 -3.17 5.39
N CYS A 100 -8.40 -2.66 4.50
CA CYS A 100 -7.83 -3.40 3.37
C CYS A 100 -6.44 -4.01 3.63
N GLY A 101 -5.91 -3.91 4.86
CA GLY A 101 -4.62 -4.47 5.22
C GLY A 101 -3.41 -3.59 4.87
N THR A 102 -2.22 -4.21 4.87
CA THR A 102 -0.92 -3.59 4.56
C THR A 102 -0.33 -4.19 3.29
N VAL A 103 0.37 -3.37 2.49
CA VAL A 103 1.16 -3.82 1.33
C VAL A 103 2.60 -3.41 1.57
N ASN A 104 3.53 -4.39 1.60
CA ASN A 104 4.93 -4.18 1.99
C ASN A 104 5.09 -3.42 3.33
N GLY A 105 4.22 -3.70 4.30
CA GLY A 105 4.27 -3.05 5.61
C GLY A 105 3.73 -1.62 5.68
N VAL A 106 3.32 -1.04 4.54
CA VAL A 106 2.66 0.28 4.53
C VAL A 106 1.16 0.07 4.49
N ARG A 107 0.44 0.78 5.37
CA ARG A 107 -1.03 0.76 5.39
C ARG A 107 -1.56 1.47 4.15
N LEU A 108 -2.58 0.88 3.52
CA LEU A 108 -3.22 1.48 2.35
C LEU A 108 -3.76 2.90 2.60
N MET A 109 -4.15 3.23 3.83
CA MET A 109 -4.52 4.60 4.24
C MET A 109 -3.34 5.59 4.16
N GLU A 110 -2.15 5.21 4.60
CA GLU A 110 -0.96 6.08 4.52
C GLU A 110 -0.55 6.32 3.06
N MET A 111 -0.67 5.28 2.23
CA MET A 111 -0.47 5.39 0.79
C MET A 111 -1.53 6.31 0.16
N LEU A 112 -2.80 6.19 0.58
CA LEU A 112 -3.89 7.05 0.14
C LEU A 112 -3.60 8.51 0.47
N GLN A 113 -3.16 8.83 1.68
CA GLN A 113 -2.81 10.19 2.08
C GLN A 113 -1.69 10.79 1.23
N ARG A 114 -0.63 10.00 0.97
CA ARG A 114 0.49 10.42 0.13
C ARG A 114 0.06 10.69 -1.31
N GLU A 115 -0.60 9.74 -1.95
CA GLU A 115 -0.99 9.88 -3.36
C GLU A 115 -2.10 10.92 -3.53
N TYR A 116 -3.01 11.07 -2.57
CA TYR A 116 -3.98 12.15 -2.54
C TYR A 116 -3.30 13.52 -2.52
N SER A 117 -2.35 13.75 -1.60
CA SER A 117 -1.64 15.02 -1.48
C SER A 117 -0.92 15.37 -2.79
N ARG A 118 -0.26 14.37 -3.38
CA ARG A 118 0.44 14.52 -4.66
C ARG A 118 -0.50 14.84 -5.81
N MET A 119 -1.64 14.15 -5.91
CA MET A 119 -2.63 14.40 -6.96
C MET A 119 -3.33 15.75 -6.78
N GLN A 120 -3.54 16.18 -5.55
CA GLN A 120 -4.06 17.49 -5.21
C GLN A 120 -3.09 18.60 -5.67
N GLU A 121 -1.79 18.47 -5.41
CA GLU A 121 -0.76 19.40 -5.90
C GLU A 121 -0.72 19.50 -7.43
N MET A 122 -1.01 18.40 -8.14
CA MET A 122 -1.09 18.38 -9.60
C MET A 122 -2.40 18.96 -10.17
N GLY A 123 -3.38 19.25 -9.33
CA GLY A 123 -4.71 19.73 -9.71
C GLY A 123 -5.65 18.63 -10.23
N ALA A 124 -5.37 17.37 -9.89
CA ALA A 124 -6.16 16.21 -10.33
C ALA A 124 -7.35 15.89 -9.41
N VAL A 125 -7.35 16.41 -8.19
CA VAL A 125 -8.39 16.14 -7.19
C VAL A 125 -9.32 17.36 -7.13
N GLY A 126 -10.62 17.12 -7.29
CA GLY A 126 -11.65 18.16 -7.20
C GLY A 126 -12.51 18.00 -5.95
N SER A 127 -13.75 18.50 -6.04
CA SER A 127 -14.68 18.55 -4.91
C SER A 127 -15.12 17.16 -4.43
N VAL A 128 -15.28 16.19 -5.34
CA VAL A 128 -15.85 14.86 -5.05
C VAL A 128 -14.83 13.99 -4.32
N LEU A 129 -13.62 13.83 -4.88
CA LEU A 129 -12.53 13.07 -4.27
C LEU A 129 -12.03 13.75 -3.00
N ASN A 130 -12.02 15.10 -2.95
CA ASN A 130 -11.73 15.80 -1.70
C ASN A 130 -12.76 15.49 -0.61
N TRP A 131 -14.05 15.55 -0.93
CA TRP A 131 -15.11 15.21 0.01
C TRP A 131 -14.98 13.76 0.51
N LEU A 132 -14.73 12.81 -0.40
CA LEU A 132 -14.50 11.40 -0.05
C LEU A 132 -13.28 11.23 0.86
N PHE A 133 -12.18 11.91 0.57
CA PHE A 133 -10.97 11.85 1.38
C PHE A 133 -11.22 12.37 2.80
N GLN A 134 -11.82 13.56 2.94
CA GLN A 134 -12.16 14.12 4.25
C GLN A 134 -13.14 13.22 5.01
N ARG A 135 -14.14 12.67 4.32
CA ARG A 135 -15.09 11.73 4.93
C ARG A 135 -14.43 10.43 5.36
N GLY A 136 -13.46 9.94 4.59
CA GLY A 136 -12.64 8.78 4.88
C GLY A 136 -11.78 8.98 6.13
N ILE A 137 -11.12 10.14 6.27
CA ILE A 137 -10.35 10.50 7.48
C ILE A 137 -11.28 10.54 8.70
N TRP A 138 -12.42 11.23 8.59
CA TRP A 138 -13.39 11.29 9.68
C TRP A 138 -13.88 9.89 10.09
N LEU A 139 -14.17 9.04 9.10
CA LEU A 139 -14.64 7.67 9.36
C LEU A 139 -13.55 6.81 10.00
N HIS A 140 -12.29 6.93 9.54
CA HIS A 140 -11.15 6.27 10.14
C HIS A 140 -11.00 6.63 11.62
N GLU A 141 -11.07 7.93 11.95
CA GLU A 141 -11.00 8.40 13.33
C GLU A 141 -12.17 7.87 14.18
N LYS A 142 -13.39 7.88 13.62
CA LYS A 142 -14.57 7.34 14.28
C LYS A 142 -14.43 5.85 14.56
N VAL A 143 -13.95 5.07 13.60
CA VAL A 143 -13.68 3.62 13.78
C VAL A 143 -12.61 3.41 14.84
N ARG A 144 -11.57 4.25 14.89
CA ARG A 144 -10.51 4.19 15.90
C ARG A 144 -11.01 4.46 17.32
N GLN A 145 -11.91 5.42 17.48
CA GLN A 145 -12.43 5.83 18.80
C GLN A 145 -13.58 4.95 19.29
N GLU A 146 -14.47 4.54 18.39
CA GLU A 146 -15.75 3.92 18.75
C GLU A 146 -15.77 2.40 18.61
N THR A 147 -14.72 1.79 18.03
CA THR A 147 -14.67 0.35 17.79
C THR A 147 -13.38 -0.27 18.28
N THR A 148 -13.41 -1.59 18.47
CA THR A 148 -12.21 -2.40 18.73
C THR A 148 -11.54 -2.86 17.43
N PHE A 149 -11.91 -2.33 16.27
CA PHE A 149 -11.40 -2.77 14.97
C PHE A 149 -9.87 -2.77 14.94
N PHE A 150 -9.25 -1.70 15.44
CA PHE A 150 -7.78 -1.60 15.55
C PHE A 150 -7.19 -2.20 16.82
N ARG A 151 -8.02 -2.64 17.77
CA ARG A 151 -7.56 -3.27 19.02
C ARG A 151 -6.99 -4.68 18.76
N PHE A 152 -7.46 -5.33 17.70
CA PHE A 152 -7.05 -6.68 17.28
C PHE A 152 -6.61 -6.76 15.80
N ALA A 153 -6.51 -5.64 15.08
CA ALA A 153 -5.79 -5.59 13.81
C ALA A 153 -4.29 -5.64 14.12
N VAL A 154 -3.84 -6.82 14.57
CA VAL A 154 -2.51 -6.99 15.12
C VAL A 154 -1.53 -7.08 13.97
N GLU A 155 -0.75 -6.03 13.78
CA GLU A 155 0.44 -6.09 12.92
C GLU A 155 1.30 -7.27 13.40
N PRO A 156 1.88 -8.08 12.49
CA PRO A 156 2.71 -9.22 12.88
C PRO A 156 3.80 -8.87 13.91
N ALA A 157 4.40 -7.68 13.80
CA ALA A 157 5.38 -7.18 14.77
C ALA A 157 4.78 -7.03 16.18
N ALA A 158 3.56 -6.49 16.30
CA ALA A 158 2.88 -6.34 17.59
C ALA A 158 2.48 -7.70 18.21
N VAL A 159 2.10 -8.69 17.37
CA VAL A 159 1.86 -10.07 17.85
C VAL A 159 3.16 -10.66 18.40
N ILE A 160 4.24 -10.55 17.62
CA ILE A 160 5.57 -11.05 18.02
C ILE A 160 5.98 -10.40 19.33
N ASP A 161 5.76 -9.09 19.46
CA ASP A 161 6.14 -8.37 20.67
C ASP A 161 5.32 -8.79 21.90
N GLU A 162 4.00 -8.88 21.76
CA GLU A 162 3.12 -9.33 22.84
C GLU A 162 3.48 -10.76 23.29
N LEU A 163 3.76 -11.65 22.34
CA LEU A 163 4.18 -13.02 22.64
C LEU A 163 5.55 -13.06 23.31
N ALA A 164 6.52 -12.31 22.80
CA ALA A 164 7.85 -12.21 23.38
C ALA A 164 7.81 -11.63 24.80
N GLN A 165 6.97 -10.62 25.06
CA GLN A 165 6.79 -10.09 26.41
C GLN A 165 6.18 -11.12 27.36
N LYS A 166 5.16 -11.88 26.91
CA LYS A 166 4.52 -12.91 27.73
C LYS A 166 5.46 -14.09 28.05
N ILE A 167 6.32 -14.47 27.11
CA ILE A 167 7.19 -15.65 27.24
C ILE A 167 8.55 -15.30 27.88
N LEU A 168 9.17 -14.21 27.43
CA LEU A 168 10.56 -13.83 27.76
C LEU A 168 10.65 -12.63 28.70
N GLY A 169 9.55 -11.90 28.92
CA GLY A 169 9.54 -10.68 29.74
C GLY A 169 10.10 -9.47 28.99
N SER A 170 11.20 -8.89 29.46
CA SER A 170 11.73 -7.63 28.91
C SER A 170 12.47 -7.82 27.59
N GLN A 171 12.03 -7.12 26.54
CA GLN A 171 12.60 -7.15 25.18
C GLN A 171 14.08 -6.74 25.11
N SER A 172 14.54 -5.88 26.02
CA SER A 172 15.93 -5.37 26.06
C SER A 172 17.01 -6.43 26.30
N ARG A 173 16.63 -7.63 26.75
CA ARG A 173 17.53 -8.77 26.99
C ARG A 173 17.38 -9.88 25.95
N SER A 174 16.45 -9.74 25.02
CA SER A 174 16.13 -10.77 24.04
C SER A 174 16.97 -10.60 22.78
N ARG A 175 17.51 -11.70 22.26
CA ARG A 175 18.10 -11.74 20.91
C ARG A 175 17.05 -12.21 19.93
N LEU A 176 16.78 -11.40 18.92
CA LEU A 176 15.90 -11.75 17.82
C LEU A 176 16.73 -12.43 16.72
N VAL A 177 16.34 -13.63 16.33
CA VAL A 177 16.93 -14.33 15.18
C VAL A 177 15.89 -14.43 14.09
N VAL A 178 16.15 -13.83 12.94
CA VAL A 178 15.25 -13.80 11.78
C VAL A 178 15.79 -14.77 10.73
N ILE A 179 14.98 -15.77 10.36
CA ILE A 179 15.34 -16.78 9.36
C ILE A 179 14.56 -16.51 8.07
N GLY A 180 15.27 -16.28 6.95
CA GLY A 180 14.70 -15.88 5.66
C GLY A 180 15.03 -14.44 5.23
N ASN A 181 14.89 -14.13 3.94
CA ASN A 181 15.21 -12.81 3.38
C ASN A 181 14.20 -12.39 2.28
N SER A 182 12.90 -12.35 2.61
CA SER A 182 11.93 -11.71 1.69
C SER A 182 11.72 -10.25 2.08
N VAL A 183 11.66 -9.36 1.08
CA VAL A 183 11.39 -7.91 1.26
C VAL A 183 10.17 -7.64 2.18
N PRO A 184 9.07 -8.42 2.13
CA PRO A 184 7.96 -8.27 3.07
C PRO A 184 8.32 -8.52 4.55
N GLN A 185 9.34 -9.34 4.86
CA GLN A 185 9.77 -9.63 6.23
C GLN A 185 10.58 -8.48 6.84
N MET A 186 11.28 -7.68 6.03
CA MET A 186 12.13 -6.60 6.54
C MET A 186 11.33 -5.52 7.27
N HIS A 187 10.10 -5.22 6.84
CA HIS A 187 9.26 -4.22 7.53
C HIS A 187 8.91 -4.65 8.96
N ILE A 188 8.72 -5.96 9.19
CA ILE A 188 8.44 -6.52 10.51
C ILE A 188 9.65 -6.30 11.41
N VAL A 189 10.86 -6.47 10.86
CA VAL A 189 12.11 -6.26 11.60
C VAL A 189 12.32 -4.79 11.94
N ASP A 190 12.06 -3.88 11.01
CA ASP A 190 12.15 -2.43 11.27
C ASP A 190 11.19 -2.01 12.38
N GLU A 191 9.96 -2.54 12.38
CA GLU A 191 8.97 -2.24 13.40
C GLU A 191 9.37 -2.83 14.77
N LEU A 192 9.88 -4.07 14.82
CA LEU A 192 10.46 -4.64 16.04
C LEU A 192 11.65 -3.82 16.54
N TYR A 193 12.51 -3.32 15.66
CA TYR A 193 13.62 -2.44 16.06
C TYR A 193 13.12 -1.13 16.71
N ARG A 194 12.04 -0.54 16.18
CA ARG A 194 11.38 0.64 16.78
C ARG A 194 10.78 0.34 18.15
N GLN A 195 10.25 -0.87 18.33
CA GLN A 195 9.67 -1.34 19.59
C GLN A 195 10.71 -1.62 20.69
N GLY A 196 12.00 -1.74 20.33
CA GLY A 196 13.11 -1.77 21.28
C GLY A 196 14.02 -2.99 21.18
N TYR A 197 13.80 -3.87 20.20
CA TYR A 197 14.72 -4.97 19.92
C TYR A 197 16.03 -4.43 19.37
N ARG A 198 17.14 -4.69 20.07
CA ARG A 198 18.47 -4.15 19.70
C ARG A 198 19.45 -5.19 19.19
N GLN A 199 19.28 -6.45 19.56
CA GLN A 199 20.14 -7.55 19.13
C GLN A 199 19.38 -8.41 18.12
N ILE A 200 19.54 -8.10 16.84
CA ILE A 200 18.85 -8.79 15.73
C ILE A 200 19.91 -9.46 14.84
N THR A 201 19.77 -10.77 14.65
CA THR A 201 20.64 -11.59 13.79
C THR A 201 19.82 -12.16 12.64
N PHE A 202 20.30 -12.00 11.42
CA PHE A 202 19.68 -12.59 10.24
C PHE A 202 20.40 -13.89 9.84
N LEU A 203 19.59 -14.89 9.51
CA LEU A 203 20.00 -16.22 9.09
C LEU A 203 19.34 -16.54 7.74
N GLY A 204 20.00 -16.19 6.63
CA GLY A 204 19.51 -16.34 5.24
C GLY A 204 20.36 -15.56 4.22
N GLY A 205 20.36 -15.96 2.94
CA GLY A 205 21.30 -15.49 1.92
C GLY A 205 21.01 -14.12 1.26
N VAL A 206 22.10 -13.38 1.02
CA VAL A 206 22.36 -12.15 0.25
C VAL A 206 21.35 -11.00 0.39
N GLY A 207 21.66 -10.08 1.29
CA GLY A 207 21.08 -8.74 1.35
C GLY A 207 21.72 -7.98 2.51
N GLU A 208 22.68 -7.10 2.22
CA GLU A 208 23.33 -6.27 3.23
C GLU A 208 22.34 -5.25 3.80
N LEU A 209 22.09 -5.31 5.11
CA LEU A 209 21.52 -4.20 5.85
C LEU A 209 22.66 -3.28 6.31
N PRO A 210 22.53 -1.95 6.20
CA PRO A 210 23.52 -1.03 6.73
C PRO A 210 23.56 -1.14 8.26
N GLY A 211 24.66 -1.66 8.80
CA GLY A 211 24.96 -1.63 10.24
C GLY A 211 24.67 -2.88 11.06
N HIS A 212 24.31 -4.02 10.43
CA HIS A 212 24.00 -5.26 11.16
C HIS A 212 24.87 -6.44 10.71
N SER A 213 25.34 -7.24 11.68
CA SER A 213 26.14 -8.44 11.42
C SER A 213 25.26 -9.56 10.85
N VAL A 214 25.43 -9.84 9.56
CA VAL A 214 24.87 -11.03 8.90
C VAL A 214 25.75 -12.22 9.27
N LEU A 215 25.18 -13.24 9.90
CA LEU A 215 25.89 -14.51 10.10
C LEU A 215 25.42 -15.49 9.03
N PRO A 216 26.32 -16.06 8.21
CA PRO A 216 25.95 -17.06 7.24
C PRO A 216 25.41 -18.30 7.97
N VAL A 217 24.25 -18.78 7.54
CA VAL A 217 23.73 -20.09 7.97
C VAL A 217 24.55 -21.14 7.22
N GLY A 218 25.49 -21.78 7.92
CA GLY A 218 26.23 -22.91 7.37
C GLY A 218 27.73 -22.98 7.66
N ALA A 219 28.25 -22.33 8.70
CA ALA A 219 29.64 -22.53 9.12
C ALA A 219 29.70 -23.28 10.46
N GLY A 220 29.76 -24.62 10.37
CA GLY A 220 30.40 -25.45 11.40
C GLY A 220 29.58 -26.63 11.93
N SER A 221 29.85 -27.82 11.37
CA SER A 221 30.25 -28.99 12.17
C SER A 221 30.80 -30.08 11.24
N GLU A 222 32.11 -30.03 10.96
CA GLU A 222 32.97 -31.22 10.88
C GLU A 222 33.77 -31.29 12.18
#